data_AF-A0A9X2ZAU6-F1
#
_entry.id   AF-A0A9X2ZAU6-F1
#
_cell.length_a   1.000
_cell.length_b   1.000
_cell.length_c   1.000
_cell.angle_alpha   90.00
_cell.angle_beta   90.00
_cell.angle_gamma   90.00
#
_symmetry.space_group_name_H-M   'P 1'
#
loop_
_entity.id
_entity.type
_entity.pdbx_description
1 polymer ?
#
loop_
_entity_poly.entity_id
_entity_poly.type
_entity_poly.pdbx_seq_one_letter_code
_entity_poly.pdbx_strand_id
1 'polypeptide(L)' 'MFLLEIKNKNLDGFWLYIDVGVLNDIIMPCADSQTLDSLTYEEFNELTYLLFQSDKLTGLEITILDPDLDTTGHTPKIL' A
#
# COMPACT_ATOMS: atom_id res chain seq x y z
N MET A 1 -11.13 -4.75 -14.17
CA MET A 1 -9.78 -4.87 -13.58
C MET A 1 -9.05 -3.56 -13.79
N PHE A 2 -8.46 -2.97 -12.75
CA PHE A 2 -7.93 -1.58 -12.76
C PHE A 2 -6.98 -1.26 -13.93
N LEU A 3 -5.98 -2.12 -14.18
CA LEU A 3 -5.02 -1.92 -15.29
C LEU A 3 -5.69 -1.92 -16.67
N LEU A 4 -6.79 -2.65 -16.83
CA LEU A 4 -7.57 -2.65 -18.08
C LEU A 4 -8.27 -1.30 -18.28
N GLU A 5 -8.75 -0.67 -17.21
CA GLU A 5 -9.38 0.65 -17.28
C GLU A 5 -8.38 1.74 -17.69
N ILE A 6 -7.15 1.68 -17.17
CA ILE A 6 -6.06 2.59 -17.57
C ILE A 6 -5.82 2.47 -19.08
N LYS A 7 -5.75 1.24 -19.59
CA LYS A 7 -5.58 0.97 -21.01
C LYS A 7 -6.78 1.44 -21.85
N ASN A 8 -8.00 1.10 -21.42
CA ASN A 8 -9.23 1.43 -22.15
C ASN A 8 -9.47 2.94 -22.24
N LYS A 9 -9.08 3.68 -21.20
CA LYS A 9 -9.19 5.14 -21.16
C LYS A 9 -7.96 5.86 -21.74
N ASN A 10 -6.97 5.11 -22.24
CA ASN A 10 -5.71 5.63 -22.78
C ASN A 10 -5.04 6.63 -21.84
N LEU A 11 -4.95 6.29 -20.55
CA LEU A 11 -4.30 7.14 -19.55
C LEU A 11 -2.77 7.05 -19.67
N ASP A 12 -2.10 8.15 -19.36
CA ASP A 12 -0.64 8.23 -19.39
C ASP A 12 0.01 7.39 -18.27
N GLY A 13 -0.68 7.27 -17.14
CA GLY A 13 -0.25 6.46 -16.02
C GLY A 13 -1.17 6.56 -14.81
N PHE A 14 -0.71 6.06 -13.68
CA PHE A 14 -1.38 6.15 -12.38
C PHE A 14 -0.38 6.35 -11.25
N TRP A 15 -0.85 7.02 -10.19
CA TRP A 15 -0.13 7.16 -8.94
C TRP A 15 -0.66 6.15 -7.92
N LEU A 16 0.22 5.41 -7.28
CA LEU A 16 -0.15 4.48 -6.21
C LEU A 16 -0.06 5.20 -4.87
N TYR A 17 -1.19 5.35 -4.19
CA TYR A 17 -1.24 5.83 -2.81
C TYR A 17 -1.46 4.63 -1.89
N ILE A 18 -0.55 4.42 -0.94
CA ILE A 18 -0.62 3.34 0.04
C ILE A 18 -0.75 3.95 1.42
N ASP A 19 -1.94 3.81 2.01
CA ASP A 19 -2.13 4.03 3.44
C ASP A 19 -1.79 2.73 4.16
N VAL A 20 -0.68 2.71 4.90
CA VAL A 20 -0.23 1.51 5.60
C VAL A 20 -1.08 1.19 6.84
N GLY A 21 -2.03 2.06 7.20
CA GLY A 21 -3.09 1.75 8.18
C GLY A 21 -4.05 0.62 7.76
N VAL A 22 -4.01 0.19 6.49
CA VAL A 22 -4.78 -0.97 6.00
C VAL A 22 -4.08 -2.32 6.23
N LEU A 23 -2.81 -2.31 6.67
CA LEU A 23 -2.06 -3.51 7.02
C LEU A 23 -2.43 -3.96 8.43
N ASN A 24 -2.44 -5.28 8.66
CA ASN A 24 -2.67 -5.86 9.99
C ASN A 24 -1.65 -5.35 11.02
N ASP A 25 -2.08 -5.14 12.26
CA ASP A 25 -1.29 -4.72 13.42
C ASP A 25 -0.02 -5.53 13.69
N ILE A 26 0.03 -6.79 13.25
CA ILE A 26 1.25 -7.62 13.34
C ILE A 26 2.39 -7.04 12.49
N ILE A 27 2.04 -6.33 11.41
CA ILE A 27 2.96 -5.75 10.43
C ILE A 27 3.07 -4.23 10.66
N MET A 28 1.97 -3.56 11.00
CA MET A 28 1.94 -2.11 11.21
C MET A 28 1.25 -1.80 12.56
N PRO A 29 1.94 -2.01 13.70
CA PRO A 29 1.35 -1.81 15.03
C PRO A 29 1.04 -0.35 15.36
N CYS A 30 1.43 0.59 14.49
CA CYS A 30 1.23 2.03 14.62
C CYS A 30 -0.07 2.50 13.92
N ALA A 31 -0.85 1.59 13.35
CA ALA A 31 -2.11 1.93 12.70
C ALA A 31 -3.23 2.08 13.74
N ASP A 32 -3.87 3.25 13.78
CA ASP A 32 -5.00 3.53 14.68
C ASP A 32 -6.31 2.78 14.33
N SER A 33 -6.38 2.15 13.15
CA SER A 33 -7.61 1.54 12.64
C SER A 33 -7.47 0.04 12.38
N GLN A 34 -7.82 -0.77 13.38
CA GLN A 34 -8.04 -2.20 13.17
C GLN A 34 -9.32 -2.41 12.34
N THR A 35 -9.17 -2.81 11.08
CA THR A 35 -10.30 -3.20 10.23
C THR A 35 -10.35 -4.72 10.17
N LEU A 36 -11.53 -5.33 10.36
CA LEU A 36 -11.68 -6.79 10.37
C LEU A 36 -11.25 -7.45 9.04
N ASP A 37 -11.25 -6.67 7.96
CA ASP A 37 -10.85 -7.07 6.60
C ASP A 37 -9.51 -6.44 6.15
N SER A 38 -8.58 -6.19 7.08
CA SER A 38 -7.23 -5.70 6.74
C SER A 38 -6.46 -6.73 5.90
N LEU A 39 -5.60 -6.23 4.99
CA LEU A 39 -4.78 -7.08 4.13
C LEU A 39 -3.69 -7.79 4.95
N THR A 40 -3.46 -9.06 4.65
CA THR A 40 -2.24 -9.75 5.07
C THR A 40 -1.02 -9.22 4.30
N TYR A 41 0.19 -9.47 4.81
CA TYR A 41 1.43 -9.09 4.13
C TYR A 41 1.56 -9.73 2.73
N GLU A 42 1.12 -10.99 2.61
CA GLU A 42 1.18 -11.74 1.36
C GLU A 42 0.23 -11.14 0.32
N GLU A 43 -1.02 -10.88 0.69
CA GLU A 43 -2.00 -10.23 -0.20
C GLU A 43 -1.57 -8.82 -0.61
N PHE A 44 -1.01 -8.05 0.32
CA PHE A 44 -0.46 -6.73 0.02
C PHE A 44 0.70 -6.82 -0.98
N ASN A 45 1.64 -7.74 -0.77
CA ASN A 45 2.76 -7.94 -1.69
C ASN A 45 2.31 -8.43 -3.07
N GLU A 46 1.37 -9.37 -3.14
CA GLU A 46 0.84 -9.84 -4.42
C GLU A 46 0.16 -8.70 -5.19
N LEU A 47 -0.68 -7.91 -4.51
CA LEU A 47 -1.37 -6.78 -5.12
C LEU A 47 -0.42 -5.70 -5.59
N THR A 48 0.53 -5.30 -4.74
CA THR A 48 1.50 -4.27 -5.10
C THR A 48 2.47 -4.74 -6.17
N TYR A 49 2.92 -6.01 -6.13
CA TYR A 49 3.76 -6.60 -7.17
C TYR A 49 3.13 -6.48 -8.56
N LEU A 50 1.84 -6.80 -8.69
CA LEU A 50 1.12 -6.66 -9.96
C LEU A 50 1.06 -5.20 -10.46
N LEU A 51 0.91 -4.24 -9.55
CA LEU A 51 0.88 -2.81 -9.90
C LEU A 51 2.28 -2.28 -10.26
N PHE A 52 3.33 -2.72 -9.57
CA PHE A 52 4.72 -2.37 -9.85
C PHE A 52 5.22 -2.89 -11.19
N GLN A 53 4.66 -3.99 -11.68
CA GLN A 53 4.98 -4.53 -13.01
C GLN A 53 4.36 -3.73 -14.16
N SER A 54 3.51 -2.74 -13.87
CA SER A 54 2.93 -1.89 -14.91
C SER A 54 3.89 -0.75 -15.30
N ASP A 55 4.15 -0.63 -16.60
CA ASP A 55 4.84 0.51 -17.22
C ASP A 55 4.09 1.84 -17.07
N LYS A 56 2.83 1.78 -16.62
CA LYS A 56 1.96 2.93 -16.35
C LYS A 56 2.04 3.43 -14.91
N LEU A 57 2.79 2.77 -14.02
CA LEU A 57 3.02 3.30 -12.68
C LEU A 57 3.99 4.49 -12.78
N THR A 58 3.52 5.69 -12.44
CA THR A 58 4.30 6.92 -12.58
C THR A 58 4.81 7.47 -11.25
N GLY A 59 4.29 6.99 -10.13
CA GLY A 59 4.73 7.38 -8.80
C GLY A 59 4.05 6.59 -7.69
N LEU A 60 4.63 6.69 -6.50
CA LEU A 60 4.20 6.02 -5.29
C LEU A 60 4.27 7.02 -4.13
N GLU A 61 3.22 7.04 -3.32
CA GLU A 61 3.22 7.70 -2.02
C GLU A 61 2.78 6.71 -0.95
N ILE A 62 3.55 6.63 0.13
CA ILE A 62 3.25 5.79 1.29
C ILE A 62 3.00 6.72 2.47
N THR A 63 1.81 6.65 3.05
CA THR A 63 1.44 7.45 4.21
C THR A 63 1.44 6.57 5.45
N ILE A 64 2.41 6.78 6.33
CA ILE A 64 2.50 6.16 7.65
C ILE A 64 1.67 7.01 8.61
N LEU A 65 0.61 6.44 9.18
CA LEU A 65 -0.17 7.11 10.21
C LEU A 65 0.49 6.88 11.58
N ASP A 66 0.61 7.99 12.29
CA ASP A 66 1.03 8.22 13.67
C ASP A 66 2.46 7.80 14.12
N PRO A 67 3.44 8.72 14.06
CA PRO A 67 4.77 8.49 14.65
C PRO A 67 4.74 8.37 16.19
N ASP A 68 3.69 8.84 16.87
CA ASP A 68 3.57 8.72 18.33
C ASP A 68 3.26 7.28 18.77
N LEU A 69 2.79 6.42 17.85
CA LEU A 69 2.58 4.99 18.08
C LEU A 69 3.79 4.11 17.74
N ASP A 70 4.80 4.64 17.03
CA ASP A 70 6.06 3.95 16.74
C ASP A 70 7.02 4.03 17.94
N THR A 71 6.71 3.25 18.98
CA THR A 71 7.48 3.22 20.23
C THR A 71 8.90 2.64 20.10
N THR A 72 9.25 2.05 18.94
CA THR A 72 10.57 1.43 18.71
C THR A 72 11.39 2.13 17.62
N GLY A 73 10.78 3.00 16.82
CA GLY A 73 11.40 3.56 15.61
C GLY A 73 11.77 2.49 14.59
N HIS A 74 11.15 1.31 14.69
CA HIS A 74 11.40 0.14 13.86
C HIS A 74 10.15 -0.18 13.06
N THR A 75 9.76 0.75 12.20
CA THR A 75 8.82 0.45 11.13
C THR A 75 9.44 -0.66 10.25
N PRO A 76 8.75 -1.79 10.02
CA PRO A 76 9.28 -2.81 9.12
C PRO A 76 9.55 -2.20 7.75
N LYS A 77 10.61 -2.65 7.09
CA LYS A 77 10.91 -2.22 5.72
C LYS A 77 9.81 -2.76 4.80
N ILE A 78 8.93 -1.87 4.33
CA ILE A 78 7.83 -2.20 3.41
C ILE A 78 8.33 -2.25 1.94
N LEU A 79 9.62 -2.02 1.69
CA LEU A 79 10.26 -2.06 0.38
C LEU A 79 11.66 -2.70 0.45
#